data_AF-A0A8C6F127-F1
#
_entry.id   AF-A0A8C6F127-F1
#
_cell.length_a   1.000
_cell.length_b   1.000
_cell.length_c   1.000
_cell.angle_alpha   90.00
_cell.angle_beta   90.00
_cell.angle_gamma   90.00
#
_symmetry.space_group_name_H-M   'P 1'
#
loop_
_entity.id
_entity.type
_entity.pdbx_description
1 polymer ?
#
loop_
_entity_poly.entity_id
_entity_poly.type
_entity_poly.pdbx_seq_one_letter_code
_entity_poly.pdbx_strand_id
1 'polypeptide(L)'
;MRMLLHLSLLAFGAVYICVIAVESPMNRLVAETLTLLSTHQTLLIGDGNLMIPTPEHTNHELCIKEVFQGIDTLKNQTAQGDAVEKLFQNLFLIKEYIIDLQRKKCGGERWRVKQFLDYLQTFLKVINTEWTTES
;
A
#
# COMPACT_ATOMS: atom_id res chain seq x y z
N MET A 1 -37.56 -43.98 47.58
CA MET A 1 -36.42 -44.17 46.68
C MET A 1 -35.61 -42.87 46.65
N ARG A 2 -34.36 -42.91 47.12
CA ARG A 2 -33.41 -41.79 47.10
C ARG A 2 -32.76 -41.74 45.71
N MET A 3 -32.84 -40.61 45.01
CA MET A 3 -32.11 -40.40 43.76
C MET A 3 -31.03 -39.34 43.99
N LEU A 4 -29.83 -39.82 44.35
CA LEU A 4 -28.59 -39.06 44.24
C LEU A 4 -28.15 -39.14 42.79
N LEU A 5 -28.06 -38.01 42.09
CA LEU A 5 -27.43 -37.97 40.77
C LEU A 5 -26.59 -36.70 40.61
N HIS A 6 -25.33 -36.88 41.00
CA HIS A 6 -24.10 -36.36 40.44
C HIS A 6 -24.07 -34.93 39.87
N LEU A 7 -23.64 -34.01 40.73
CA LEU A 7 -22.86 -32.84 40.32
C LEU A 7 -21.67 -33.29 39.45
N SER A 8 -21.67 -32.90 38.18
CA SER A 8 -20.48 -32.89 37.35
C SER A 8 -20.20 -31.44 36.96
N LEU A 9 -19.18 -30.85 37.62
CA LEU A 9 -18.60 -29.57 37.25
C LEU A 9 -17.99 -29.69 35.85
N LEU A 10 -18.65 -29.11 34.85
CA LEU A 10 -18.01 -28.76 33.57
C LEU A 10 -17.27 -27.43 33.77
N ALA A 11 -16.00 -27.53 34.17
CA ALA A 11 -15.08 -26.40 34.09
C ALA A 11 -14.84 -26.10 32.60
N PHE A 12 -15.56 -25.11 32.07
CA PHE A 12 -15.29 -24.53 30.76
C PHE A 12 -13.92 -23.81 30.81
N GLY A 13 -12.87 -24.50 30.37
CA GLY A 13 -11.59 -23.88 30.06
C GLY A 13 -11.73 -23.04 28.78
N ALA A 14 -12.17 -21.79 28.92
CA ALA A 14 -12.08 -20.82 27.84
C ALA A 14 -10.62 -20.39 27.69
N VAL A 15 -9.83 -21.16 26.95
CA VAL A 15 -8.55 -20.67 26.42
C VAL A 15 -8.91 -19.68 25.32
N TYR A 16 -9.03 -18.42 25.71
CA TYR A 16 -9.20 -17.30 24.80
C TYR A 16 -7.88 -17.16 24.03
N ILE A 17 -7.77 -17.84 22.89
CA ILE A 17 -6.68 -17.56 21.94
C ILE A 17 -7.01 -16.18 21.36
N CYS A 18 -6.45 -15.14 21.95
CA CYS A 18 -6.33 -13.84 21.30
C CYS A 18 -5.54 -14.04 20.02
N VAL A 19 -6.23 -14.22 18.90
CA VAL A 19 -5.67 -14.02 17.58
C VAL A 19 -5.45 -12.52 17.46
N ILE A 20 -4.32 -12.04 17.96
CA ILE A 20 -3.83 -10.71 17.61
C ILE A 20 -3.49 -10.84 16.14
N ALA A 21 -4.33 -10.29 15.27
CA ALA A 21 -4.02 -10.18 13.85
C ALA A 21 -2.70 -9.42 13.75
N VAL A 22 -1.60 -10.14 13.49
CA VAL A 22 -0.28 -9.54 13.30
C VAL A 22 -0.40 -8.69 12.04
N GLU A 23 -0.43 -7.39 12.23
CA GLU A 23 -0.50 -6.42 11.14
C GLU A 23 0.68 -6.66 10.19
N SER A 24 0.41 -6.67 8.88
CA SER A 24 1.44 -6.88 7.86
C SER A 24 2.60 -5.89 8.07
N PRO A 25 3.86 -6.31 7.97
CA PRO A 25 5.01 -5.41 8.07
C PRO A 25 4.88 -4.17 7.16
N MET A 26 4.24 -4.30 5.99
CA MET A 26 3.98 -3.15 5.11
C MET A 26 2.89 -2.22 5.63
N ASN A 27 1.82 -2.74 6.24
CA ASN A 27 0.77 -1.89 6.80
C ASN A 27 1.34 -1.01 7.93
N ARG A 28 2.18 -1.62 8.79
CA ARG A 28 2.89 -0.90 9.85
C ARG A 28 3.84 0.16 9.27
N LEU A 29 4.61 -0.18 8.24
CA LEU A 29 5.51 0.76 7.57
C LEU A 29 4.73 1.95 6.97
N VAL A 30 3.61 1.70 6.30
CA VAL A 30 2.74 2.74 5.74
C VAL A 30 2.17 3.63 6.85
N ALA A 31 1.65 3.05 7.93
CA ALA A 31 1.12 3.81 9.07
C ALA A 31 2.18 4.71 9.72
N GLU A 32 3.40 4.19 9.91
CA GLU A 32 4.53 4.98 10.41
C GLU A 32 4.91 6.10 9.43
N THR A 33 4.93 5.81 8.13
CA THR A 33 5.24 6.79 7.08
C THR A 33 4.20 7.92 7.05
N LEU A 34 2.91 7.60 7.18
CA LEU A 34 1.84 8.59 7.28
C LEU A 34 2.00 9.48 8.52
N THR A 35 2.40 8.88 9.65
CA THR A 35 2.67 9.62 10.89
C THR A 35 3.86 10.57 10.73
N LEU A 36 4.93 10.12 10.08
CA LEU A 36 6.10 10.94 9.77
C LEU A 36 5.76 12.06 8.79
N LEU A 37 4.96 11.78 7.76
CA LEU A 37 4.51 12.76 6.78
C LEU A 37 3.70 13.87 7.45
N SER A 38 2.75 13.51 8.31
CA SER A 38 1.95 14.46 9.09
C SER A 38 2.81 15.32 10.01
N THR A 39 3.70 14.69 10.78
CA THR A 39 4.59 15.38 11.73
C THR A 39 5.50 16.40 11.03
N HIS A 40 5.98 16.09 9.82
CA HIS A 40 6.93 16.93 9.08
C HIS A 40 6.28 17.79 7.99
N GLN A 41 4.95 17.87 7.94
CA GLN A 41 4.23 18.56 6.87
C GLN A 41 4.67 20.02 6.69
N THR A 42 4.79 20.78 7.78
CA THR A 42 5.24 22.19 7.74
C THR A 42 6.66 22.32 7.16
N LEU A 43 7.55 21.40 7.50
CA LEU A 43 8.92 21.38 7.00
C LEU A 43 8.97 21.03 5.51
N LEU A 44 8.15 20.07 5.07
CA LEU A 44 8.05 19.65 3.67
C LEU A 44 7.41 20.71 2.77
N ILE A 45 6.46 21.49 3.29
CA ILE A 45 5.90 22.65 2.59
C ILE A 45 6.96 23.75 2.42
N GLY A 46 7.81 23.93 3.44
CA GLY A 46 8.90 24.90 3.39
C GLY A 46 8.39 26.33 3.17
N ASP A 47 8.87 26.98 2.11
CA ASP A 47 8.45 28.32 1.71
C ASP A 47 7.18 28.34 0.83
N GLY A 48 6.66 27.16 0.45
CA GLY A 48 5.47 27.00 -0.37
C GLY A 48 5.64 27.32 -1.86
N ASN A 49 6.85 27.60 -2.34
CA ASN A 49 7.08 27.95 -3.75
C ASN A 49 7.33 26.73 -4.65
N LEU A 50 7.63 25.58 -4.05
CA LEU A 50 7.91 24.36 -4.80
C LEU A 50 6.64 23.84 -5.49
N MET A 51 6.67 23.80 -6.81
CA MET A 51 5.62 23.19 -7.62
C MET A 51 5.99 21.75 -7.97
N ILE A 52 5.16 20.79 -7.56
CA ILE A 52 5.32 19.38 -7.88
C ILE A 52 4.12 18.93 -8.72
N PRO A 53 4.35 18.36 -9.92
CA PRO A 53 3.28 17.77 -10.71
C PRO A 53 2.54 16.72 -9.87
N THR A 54 1.25 16.94 -9.66
CA THR A 54 0.40 16.08 -8.84
C THR A 54 -0.68 15.51 -9.74
N PRO A 55 -0.89 14.18 -9.76
CA PRO A 55 -1.92 13.57 -10.59
C PRO A 55 -3.32 14.12 -10.24
N GLU A 56 -4.06 14.56 -11.24
CA GLU A 56 -5.47 14.99 -11.10
C GLU A 56 -6.44 13.79 -11.11
N HIS A 57 -6.00 12.69 -11.72
CA HIS A 57 -6.77 11.46 -11.86
C HIS A 57 -6.83 10.68 -10.53
N THR A 58 -8.00 10.14 -10.19
CA THR A 58 -8.25 9.43 -8.92
C THR A 58 -7.74 7.99 -8.92
N ASN A 59 -7.55 7.38 -10.09
CA ASN A 59 -6.92 6.06 -10.21
C ASN A 59 -5.43 6.09 -9.85
N HIS A 60 -5.15 5.95 -8.56
CA HIS A 60 -3.80 5.98 -7.98
C HIS A 60 -2.88 4.89 -8.53
N GLU A 61 -3.41 3.76 -9.01
CA GLU A 61 -2.59 2.66 -9.54
C GLU A 61 -1.89 3.04 -10.85
N LEU A 62 -2.51 3.91 -11.65
CA LEU A 62 -1.93 4.40 -12.90
C LEU A 62 -0.84 5.45 -12.69
N CYS A 63 -0.88 6.18 -11.57
CA CYS A 63 -0.05 7.35 -11.33
C CYS A 63 1.13 7.09 -10.37
N ILE A 64 1.43 5.82 -10.05
CA ILE A 64 2.49 5.42 -9.12
C ILE A 64 3.83 6.05 -9.50
N LYS A 65 4.16 6.05 -10.81
CA LYS A 65 5.41 6.59 -11.32
C LYS A 65 5.52 8.10 -11.06
N GLU A 66 4.48 8.84 -11.39
CA GLU A 66 4.41 10.30 -11.24
C GLU A 66 4.48 10.69 -9.76
N VAL A 67 3.79 9.95 -8.88
CA VAL A 67 3.86 10.15 -7.41
C VAL A 67 5.30 10.01 -6.90
N PHE A 68 6.01 8.94 -7.29
CA PHE A 68 7.39 8.75 -6.82
C PHE A 68 8.38 9.74 -7.44
N GLN A 69 8.14 10.24 -8.65
CA GLN A 69 8.92 11.35 -9.20
C GLN A 69 8.70 12.66 -8.42
N GLY A 70 7.47 12.91 -7.98
CA GLY A 70 7.16 14.03 -7.09
C GLY A 70 7.87 13.91 -5.74
N ILE A 71 7.90 12.71 -5.14
CA ILE A 71 8.65 12.43 -3.91
C ILE A 71 10.15 12.66 -4.10
N ASP A 72 10.72 12.21 -5.22
CA ASP A 72 12.13 12.41 -5.54
C ASP A 72 12.45 13.92 -5.69
N THR A 73 11.54 14.69 -6.29
CA THR A 73 11.65 16.16 -6.38
C THR A 73 11.59 16.81 -4.99
N LEU A 74 10.63 16.42 -4.16
CA LEU A 74 10.47 16.93 -2.79
C LEU A 74 11.70 16.64 -1.95
N LYS A 75 12.26 15.43 -2.05
CA LYS A 75 13.47 15.01 -1.34
C LYS A 75 14.68 15.89 -1.70
N ASN A 76 14.85 16.21 -2.97
CA ASN A 76 15.99 17.00 -3.44
C ASN A 76 15.93 18.47 -3.00
N GLN A 77 14.74 18.98 -2.68
CA GLN A 77 14.52 20.37 -2.23
C GLN A 77 14.41 20.49 -0.71
N THR A 78 14.11 19.39 -0.02
CA THR A 78 14.07 19.37 1.45
C THR A 78 15.48 19.37 2.00
N ALA A 79 15.79 20.33 2.88
CA ALA A 79 17.09 20.37 3.57
C ALA A 79 17.36 19.03 4.28
N GLN A 80 18.51 18.42 3.98
CA GLN A 80 18.87 17.14 4.59
C GLN A 80 19.10 17.32 6.08
N GLY A 81 18.31 16.61 6.88
CA GLY A 81 18.38 16.59 8.34
C GLY A 81 17.70 15.34 8.89
N ASP A 82 18.17 14.91 10.06
CA ASP A 82 17.82 13.64 10.71
C ASP A 82 16.30 13.45 10.90
N ALA A 83 15.55 14.56 11.00
CA ALA A 83 14.10 14.56 11.19
C ALA A 83 13.31 13.95 10.01
N VAL A 84 13.72 14.20 8.76
CA VAL A 84 12.94 13.79 7.55
C VAL A 84 13.58 12.60 6.83
N GLU A 85 14.81 12.24 7.17
CA GLU A 85 15.50 11.15 6.47
C GLU A 85 14.73 9.83 6.56
N LYS A 86 14.20 9.50 7.74
CA LYS A 86 13.39 8.31 7.96
C LYS A 86 12.11 8.28 7.10
N LEU A 87 11.48 9.44 6.87
CA LEU A 87 10.31 9.53 5.98
C LEU A 87 10.68 9.10 4.56
N PHE A 88 11.75 9.65 4.01
CA PHE A 88 12.18 9.32 2.64
C PHE A 88 12.73 7.90 2.52
N GLN A 89 13.37 7.36 3.57
CA GLN A 89 13.76 5.96 3.61
C GLN A 89 12.53 5.03 3.57
N ASN A 90 11.50 5.31 4.36
CA ASN A 90 10.28 4.51 4.33
C ASN A 90 9.56 4.59 2.97
N LEU A 91 9.46 5.78 2.38
CA LEU A 91 8.88 5.97 1.04
C LEU A 91 9.66 5.21 -0.03
N PHE A 92 10.98 5.16 0.07
CA PHE A 92 11.81 4.34 -0.82
C PHE A 92 11.52 2.84 -0.66
N LEU A 93 11.41 2.33 0.56
CA LEU A 93 11.07 0.92 0.80
C LEU A 93 9.68 0.57 0.26
N ILE A 94 8.70 1.48 0.39
CA ILE A 94 7.36 1.33 -0.18
C ILE A 94 7.43 1.30 -1.71
N LYS A 95 8.24 2.19 -2.33
CA LYS A 95 8.48 2.20 -3.78
C LYS A 95 8.99 0.86 -4.28
N GLU A 96 10.06 0.35 -3.66
CA GLU A 96 10.66 -0.93 -4.02
C GLU A 96 9.67 -2.08 -3.86
N TYR A 97 8.90 -2.11 -2.76
CA TYR A 97 7.87 -3.11 -2.55
C TYR A 97 6.81 -3.09 -3.65
N ILE A 98 6.33 -1.92 -4.06
CA ILE A 98 5.33 -1.77 -5.12
C ILE A 98 5.89 -2.24 -6.47
N ILE A 99 7.11 -1.83 -6.82
CA ILE A 99 7.79 -2.26 -8.06
C ILE A 99 7.96 -3.78 -8.09
N ASP A 100 8.39 -4.36 -6.97
CA ASP A 100 8.53 -5.81 -6.83
C ASP A 100 7.19 -6.54 -6.95
N LEU A 101 6.14 -5.98 -6.37
CA LEU A 101 4.79 -6.54 -6.46
C LEU A 101 4.27 -6.51 -7.90
N GLN A 102 4.44 -5.37 -8.59
CA GLN A 102 4.10 -5.24 -10.01
C GLN A 102 4.91 -6.24 -10.84
N ARG A 103 6.22 -6.35 -10.62
CA ARG A 103 7.07 -7.32 -11.30
C ARG A 103 6.61 -8.75 -11.08
N LYS A 104 6.22 -9.12 -9.85
CA LYS A 104 5.74 -10.49 -9.53
C LYS A 104 4.35 -10.77 -10.08
N LYS A 105 3.44 -9.79 -10.08
CA LYS A 105 2.06 -9.96 -10.55
C LYS A 105 1.95 -9.92 -12.08
N CYS A 106 2.73 -9.06 -12.73
CA CYS A 106 2.70 -8.85 -14.17
C CYS A 106 3.74 -9.70 -14.91
N GLY A 107 4.90 -9.94 -14.28
CA GLY A 107 5.93 -10.83 -14.79
C GLY A 107 5.52 -12.30 -14.61
N GLY A 108 4.76 -12.80 -15.57
CA GLY A 108 4.32 -14.20 -15.61
C GLY A 108 5.22 -15.11 -16.45
N GLU A 109 4.83 -16.39 -16.53
CA GLU A 109 5.41 -17.34 -17.47
C GLU A 109 5.19 -16.90 -18.92
N ARG A 110 6.08 -17.31 -19.82
CA ARG A 110 5.88 -17.09 -21.26
C ARG A 110 4.68 -17.91 -21.74
N TRP A 111 3.64 -17.22 -22.17
CA TRP A 111 2.45 -17.85 -22.73
C TRP A 111 2.55 -18.03 -24.24
N ARG A 112 1.72 -18.93 -24.78
CA ARG A 112 1.55 -19.02 -26.24
C ARG A 112 0.80 -17.79 -26.75
N VAL A 113 1.01 -17.44 -28.02
CA VAL A 113 0.41 -16.25 -28.67
C VAL A 113 -1.11 -16.18 -28.44
N LYS A 114 -1.83 -17.30 -28.52
CA LYS A 114 -3.29 -17.32 -28.27
C LYS A 114 -3.66 -16.76 -26.89
N GLN A 115 -3.03 -17.25 -25.83
CA GLN A 115 -3.32 -16.82 -24.45
C GLN A 115 -2.97 -15.34 -24.26
N PHE A 116 -1.89 -14.87 -24.89
CA PHE A 116 -1.55 -13.46 -24.90
C PHE A 116 -2.62 -12.61 -25.60
N LEU A 117 -3.13 -13.05 -26.76
CA LEU A 117 -4.20 -12.36 -27.48
C LEU A 117 -5.52 -12.35 -26.67
N ASP A 118 -5.85 -13.44 -25.97
CA ASP A 118 -7.03 -13.49 -25.08
C ASP A 118 -6.90 -12.48 -23.92
N TYR A 119 -5.71 -12.37 -23.32
CA TYR A 119 -5.41 -11.36 -22.30
C TYR A 119 -5.48 -9.94 -22.89
N LEU A 120 -4.87 -9.71 -24.05
CA LEU A 120 -4.87 -8.42 -24.74
C LEU A 120 -6.30 -7.96 -25.08
N GLN A 121 -7.17 -8.85 -25.54
CA GLN A 121 -8.55 -8.50 -25.82
C GLN A 121 -9.29 -8.07 -24.55
N THR A 122 -9.05 -8.75 -23.42
CA THR A 122 -9.63 -8.38 -22.12
C THR A 122 -9.11 -7.02 -21.66
N PHE A 123 -7.80 -6.79 -21.80
CA PHE A 123 -7.16 -5.52 -21.48
C PHE A 123 -7.73 -4.36 -22.30
N LEU A 124 -7.89 -4.52 -23.61
CA LEU A 124 -8.48 -3.49 -24.48
C LEU A 124 -9.95 -3.19 -24.14
N LYS A 125 -10.72 -4.20 -23.68
CA LYS A 125 -12.10 -3.97 -23.21
C LYS A 125 -12.11 -3.09 -21.97
N VAL A 126 -11.25 -3.36 -20.98
CA VAL A 126 -11.11 -2.54 -19.76
C VAL A 126 -10.81 -1.09 -20.12
N ILE A 127 -9.85 -0.84 -21.02
CA ILE A 127 -9.54 0.52 -21.49
C ILE A 127 -10.80 1.20 -22.07
N ASN A 128 -11.53 0.49 -22.93
CA ASN A 128 -12.69 1.04 -23.61
C ASN A 128 -13.92 1.26 -22.71
N THR A 129 -13.98 0.63 -21.52
CA THR A 129 -15.15 0.72 -20.63
C THR A 129 -14.89 1.52 -19.37
N GLU A 130 -13.69 1.41 -18.81
CA GLU A 130 -13.37 1.98 -17.49
C GLU A 130 -12.56 3.27 -17.60
N TRP A 131 -11.70 3.40 -18.62
CA TRP A 131 -10.79 4.56 -18.73
C TRP A 131 -11.36 5.71 -19.57
N THR A 132 -12.40 5.46 -20.37
CA THR A 132 -13.06 6.47 -21.21
C THR A 132 -14.23 7.19 -20.53
N THR A 133 -14.62 6.77 -19.33
CA THR A 133 -15.69 7.41 -18.54
C THR A 133 -15.19 8.51 -17.60
N GLU A 134 -13.87 8.70 -17.50
CA GLU A 134 -13.25 9.74 -16.66
C GLU A 134 -12.61 10.80 -17.57
N SER A 135 -13.40 11.78 -18.00
CA SER A 135 -12.94 13.01 -18.67
C SER A 135 -13.81 14.19 -18.23
#